data_AF-A0A1Y6BGY2-F1
#
_entry.id   AF-A0A1Y6BGY2-F1
#
_cell.length_a   1.000
_cell.length_b   1.000
_cell.length_c   1.000
_cell.angle_alpha   90.00
_cell.angle_beta   90.00
_cell.angle_gamma   90.00
#
_symmetry.space_group_name_H-M   'P 1'
#
loop_
_entity.id
_entity.type
_entity.pdbx_description
1 polymer ?
#
loop_
_entity_poly.entity_id
_entity_poly.type
_entity_poly.pdbx_seq_one_letter_code
_entity_poly.pdbx_strand_id
1 'polypeptide(L)'
;MADHAGSVPRRPLSLPMRLWGRACARLHHFHWVDESLARSAQSYFGHTGLLLDLHGFRALLNLRGDNSGSPWYEAEKAACLARGAPLIDVTLSSRRLPHRAALLAVTAAFATAPRPLLMKCSGGADRTGFAAGLYLVGRDGLAGLPAARRQLSAWPYLHLPQQHQKWMRPFFDYLEEGLRAGAGERTLDAWLAEDYDPGRFADWLTARGLAGGWKPPADLPDPGA
;
A
#
# COMPACT_ATOMS: atom_id res chain seq x y z
N MET A 1 -23.63 17.09 11.92
CA MET A 1 -24.25 17.05 10.58
C MET A 1 -23.27 16.36 9.65
N ALA A 2 -23.46 15.07 9.41
CA ALA A 2 -22.59 14.30 8.51
C ALA A 2 -23.10 14.51 7.09
N ASP A 3 -22.24 15.07 6.24
CA ASP A 3 -22.53 15.35 4.85
C ASP A 3 -22.61 14.02 4.09
N HIS A 4 -23.82 13.61 3.71
CA HIS A 4 -24.04 12.49 2.80
C HIS A 4 -23.67 12.96 1.39
N ALA A 5 -22.37 12.90 1.07
CA ALA A 5 -21.91 12.94 -0.31
C ALA A 5 -22.66 11.84 -1.08
N GLY A 6 -23.62 12.26 -1.90
CA GLY A 6 -24.52 11.38 -2.62
C GLY A 6 -23.72 10.41 -3.48
N SER A 7 -23.65 9.15 -3.04
CA SER A 7 -23.08 8.09 -3.86
C SER A 7 -23.96 7.96 -5.10
N VAL A 8 -23.39 8.23 -6.28
CA VAL A 8 -24.07 7.96 -7.55
C VAL A 8 -24.55 6.50 -7.53
N PRO A 9 -25.86 6.23 -7.69
CA PRO A 9 -26.38 4.87 -7.61
C PRO A 9 -25.74 4.02 -8.72
N ARG A 10 -24.89 3.06 -8.33
CA ARG A 10 -24.22 2.18 -9.27
C ARG A 10 -25.22 1.12 -9.75
N ARG A 11 -25.43 1.05 -11.07
CA ARG A 11 -26.23 -0.03 -11.65
C ARG A 11 -25.61 -1.38 -11.29
N PRO A 12 -26.40 -2.37 -10.85
CA PRO A 12 -25.87 -3.70 -10.57
C PRO A 12 -25.29 -4.32 -11.85
N LEU A 13 -24.07 -4.85 -11.75
CA LEU A 13 -23.43 -5.56 -12.85
C LEU A 13 -24.21 -6.83 -13.22
N SER A 14 -24.33 -7.09 -14.51
CA SER A 14 -24.93 -8.34 -15.03
C SER A 14 -24.09 -9.56 -14.63
N LEU A 15 -24.69 -10.76 -14.64
CA LEU A 15 -23.98 -12.00 -14.29
C LEU A 15 -22.72 -12.24 -15.15
N PRO A 16 -22.75 -12.08 -16.49
CA PRO A 16 -21.54 -12.17 -17.31
C PRO A 16 -20.47 -11.16 -16.89
N MET A 17 -20.84 -9.92 -16.58
CA MET A 17 -19.90 -8.90 -16.12
C MET A 17 -19.31 -9.23 -14.74
N ARG A 18 -20.08 -9.86 -13.85
CA ARG A 18 -19.59 -10.34 -12.56
C ARG A 18 -18.58 -11.48 -12.72
N LEU A 19 -18.85 -12.43 -13.61
CA LEU A 19 -17.91 -13.53 -13.92
C LEU A 19 -16.62 -12.99 -14.54
N TRP A 20 -16.74 -12.07 -15.50
CA TRP A 20 -15.60 -11.40 -16.10
C TRP A 20 -14.79 -10.61 -15.07
N GLY A 21 -15.46 -9.83 -14.22
CA GLY A 21 -14.82 -9.10 -13.14
C GLY A 21 -14.03 -9.99 -12.17
N ARG A 22 -14.54 -11.19 -11.84
CA ARG A 22 -13.80 -12.17 -11.03
C ARG A 22 -12.56 -12.71 -11.73
N ALA A 23 -12.60 -12.88 -13.06
CA ALA A 23 -11.42 -13.24 -13.83
C ALA A 23 -10.40 -12.09 -13.82
N CYS A 24 -10.83 -10.85 -14.07
CA CYS A 24 -9.97 -9.67 -14.00
C CYS A 24 -9.32 -9.47 -12.62
N ALA A 25 -10.06 -9.72 -11.53
CA ALA A 25 -9.50 -9.65 -10.18
C ALA A 25 -8.33 -10.62 -10.00
N ARG A 26 -8.45 -11.86 -10.50
CA ARG A 26 -7.35 -12.84 -10.47
C ARG A 26 -6.17 -12.40 -11.33
N LEU A 27 -6.43 -11.89 -12.54
CA LEU A 27 -5.39 -11.36 -13.44
C LEU A 27 -4.61 -10.21 -12.80
N HIS A 28 -5.30 -9.37 -12.04
CA HIS A 28 -4.71 -8.19 -11.38
C HIS A 28 -4.28 -8.48 -9.95
N HIS A 29 -4.01 -9.73 -9.60
CA HIS A 29 -3.44 -10.12 -8.32
C HIS A 29 -4.17 -9.50 -7.12
N PHE A 30 -5.50 -9.52 -7.20
CA PHE A 30 -6.39 -8.91 -6.23
C PHE A 30 -6.53 -9.76 -4.98
N HIS A 31 -6.42 -9.14 -3.81
CA HIS A 31 -6.65 -9.77 -2.51
C HIS A 31 -7.32 -8.79 -1.55
N TRP A 32 -8.25 -9.28 -0.73
CA TRP A 32 -8.70 -8.54 0.44
C TRP A 32 -7.64 -8.61 1.54
N VAL A 33 -7.37 -7.47 2.18
CA VAL A 33 -6.57 -7.40 3.42
C VAL A 33 -7.50 -7.64 4.61
N ASP A 34 -8.64 -6.94 4.61
CA ASP A 34 -9.81 -7.14 5.48
C ASP A 34 -11.09 -6.76 4.71
N GLU A 35 -12.22 -6.62 5.39
CA GLU A 35 -13.51 -6.21 4.79
C GLU A 35 -13.54 -4.76 4.24
N SER A 36 -12.57 -3.94 4.60
CA SER A 36 -12.52 -2.50 4.31
C SER A 36 -11.37 -2.10 3.35
N LEU A 37 -10.37 -2.96 3.18
CA LEU A 37 -9.18 -2.71 2.36
C LEU A 37 -8.88 -3.89 1.45
N ALA A 38 -8.73 -3.61 0.16
CA ALA A 38 -8.19 -4.56 -0.80
C ALA A 38 -6.87 -4.06 -1.40
N ARG A 39 -6.06 -4.99 -1.88
CA ARG A 39 -4.82 -4.75 -2.63
C ARG A 39 -4.87 -5.38 -4.01
N SER A 40 -4.23 -4.75 -4.99
CA SER A 40 -4.09 -5.33 -6.33
C SER A 40 -2.82 -4.89 -7.05
N ALA A 41 -2.51 -5.59 -8.13
CA ALA A 41 -1.69 -5.07 -9.21
C ALA A 41 -2.42 -3.94 -9.95
N GLN A 42 -1.68 -3.26 -10.82
CA GLN A 42 -2.24 -2.24 -11.68
C GLN A 42 -3.28 -2.88 -12.61
N SER A 43 -4.46 -2.28 -12.67
CA SER A 43 -5.54 -2.77 -13.52
C SER A 43 -5.36 -2.27 -14.95
N TYR A 44 -4.54 -2.97 -15.72
CA TYR A 44 -4.35 -2.68 -17.14
C TYR A 44 -5.66 -2.84 -17.93
N PHE A 45 -5.69 -2.27 -19.15
CA PHE A 45 -6.81 -2.38 -20.10
C PHE A 45 -8.13 -1.75 -19.62
N GLY A 46 -8.06 -0.71 -18.78
CA GLY A 46 -9.25 0.01 -18.31
C GLY A 46 -10.09 -0.76 -17.28
N HIS A 47 -9.56 -1.85 -16.73
CA HIS A 47 -10.28 -2.70 -15.77
C HIS A 47 -10.47 -2.04 -14.38
N THR A 48 -9.83 -0.89 -14.11
CA THR A 48 -9.98 -0.16 -12.86
C THR A 48 -11.45 0.11 -12.54
N GLY A 49 -12.20 0.65 -13.50
CA GLY A 49 -13.62 0.95 -13.30
C GLY A 49 -14.45 -0.31 -12.99
N LEU A 50 -14.16 -1.42 -13.66
CA LEU A 50 -14.82 -2.70 -13.42
C LEU A 50 -14.55 -3.21 -12.00
N LEU A 51 -13.30 -3.14 -11.51
CA LEU A 51 -12.99 -3.55 -10.14
C LEU A 51 -13.65 -2.65 -9.10
N LEU A 52 -13.66 -1.34 -9.34
CA LEU A 52 -14.35 -0.37 -8.47
C LEU A 52 -15.84 -0.72 -8.35
N ASP A 53 -16.51 -1.01 -9.47
CA ASP A 53 -17.93 -1.35 -9.48
C ASP A 53 -18.22 -2.72 -8.87
N LEU A 54 -17.40 -3.73 -9.19
CA LEU A 54 -17.61 -5.11 -8.75
C LEU A 54 -17.57 -5.25 -7.23
N HIS A 55 -16.66 -4.52 -6.58
CA HIS A 55 -16.43 -4.60 -5.14
C HIS A 55 -16.96 -3.39 -4.37
N GLY A 56 -17.58 -2.43 -5.07
CA GLY A 56 -18.13 -1.22 -4.44
C GLY A 56 -17.07 -0.31 -3.83
N PHE A 57 -15.84 -0.31 -4.35
CA PHE A 57 -14.77 0.55 -3.83
C PHE A 57 -15.15 2.02 -3.95
N ARG A 58 -14.97 2.74 -2.83
CA ARG A 58 -15.27 4.16 -2.72
C ARG A 58 -14.06 5.05 -2.98
N ALA A 59 -12.84 4.50 -2.97
CA ALA A 59 -11.61 5.22 -3.26
C ALA A 59 -10.53 4.29 -3.85
N LEU A 60 -9.52 4.89 -4.51
CA LEU A 60 -8.34 4.21 -5.04
C LEU A 60 -7.06 4.86 -4.49
N LEU A 61 -6.23 4.10 -3.77
CA LEU A 61 -4.89 4.51 -3.34
C LEU A 61 -3.83 3.99 -4.32
N ASN A 62 -3.15 4.90 -5.01
CA ASN A 62 -2.10 4.59 -5.97
C ASN A 62 -0.71 4.75 -5.33
N LEU A 63 -0.06 3.62 -5.02
CA LEU A 63 1.28 3.58 -4.42
C LEU A 63 2.42 3.82 -5.43
N ARG A 64 2.08 4.14 -6.69
CA ARG A 64 3.05 4.54 -7.72
C ARG A 64 3.25 6.06 -7.75
N GLY A 65 2.45 6.83 -7.01
CA GLY A 65 2.40 8.27 -7.06
C GLY A 65 1.73 8.82 -8.32
N ASP A 66 1.67 10.14 -8.43
CA ASP A 66 1.22 10.84 -9.64
C ASP A 66 2.10 10.43 -10.83
N ASN A 67 1.47 9.98 -11.90
CA ASN A 67 2.11 9.63 -13.16
C ASN A 67 1.33 10.26 -14.32
N SER A 68 0.95 11.54 -14.15
CA SER A 68 0.27 12.35 -15.15
C SER A 68 0.92 12.24 -16.53
N GLY A 69 0.09 12.06 -17.55
CA GLY A 69 0.52 11.83 -18.93
C GLY A 69 0.80 10.37 -19.29
N SER A 70 0.88 9.45 -18.32
CA SER A 70 0.96 8.03 -18.64
C SER A 70 -0.44 7.44 -18.96
N PRO A 71 -0.60 6.64 -20.03
CA PRO A 71 -1.93 6.18 -20.46
C PRO A 71 -2.71 5.41 -19.39
N TRP A 72 -2.00 4.64 -18.56
CA TRP A 72 -2.64 3.86 -17.50
C TRP A 72 -3.14 4.73 -16.36
N TYR A 73 -2.43 5.81 -16.03
CA TYR A 73 -2.78 6.71 -14.93
C TYR A 73 -3.97 7.57 -15.34
N GLU A 74 -3.97 8.09 -16.56
CA GLU A 74 -5.12 8.84 -17.08
C GLU A 74 -6.37 7.97 -17.15
N ALA A 75 -6.24 6.69 -17.51
CA ALA A 75 -7.37 5.75 -17.48
C ALA A 75 -7.90 5.50 -16.05
N GLU A 76 -7.02 5.38 -15.06
CA GLU A 76 -7.40 5.24 -13.66
C GLU A 76 -8.08 6.51 -13.12
N LYS A 77 -7.51 7.68 -13.41
CA LYS A 77 -8.06 8.99 -13.05
C LYS A 77 -9.45 9.19 -13.64
N ALA A 78 -9.62 8.89 -14.93
CA ALA A 78 -10.93 8.95 -15.60
C ALA A 78 -11.94 7.96 -14.98
N ALA A 79 -11.51 6.73 -14.69
CA ALA A 79 -12.37 5.71 -14.07
C ALA A 79 -12.83 6.10 -12.65
N CYS A 80 -11.94 6.72 -11.86
CA CYS A 80 -12.22 7.21 -10.52
C CYS A 80 -13.16 8.42 -10.56
N LEU A 81 -12.88 9.40 -11.43
CA LEU A 81 -13.69 10.59 -11.64
C LEU A 81 -15.13 10.24 -12.03
N ALA A 82 -15.30 9.31 -12.98
CA ALA A 82 -16.62 8.84 -13.42
C ALA A 82 -17.46 8.18 -12.31
N ARG A 83 -16.85 7.81 -11.19
CA ARG A 83 -17.49 7.11 -10.06
C ARG A 83 -17.56 7.96 -8.79
N GLY A 84 -17.09 9.21 -8.83
CA GLY A 84 -16.92 10.03 -7.64
C GLY A 84 -16.00 9.41 -6.59
N ALA A 85 -15.09 8.51 -7.00
CA ALA A 85 -14.12 7.90 -6.11
C ALA A 85 -12.84 8.75 -6.13
N PRO A 86 -12.31 9.21 -4.98
CA PRO A 86 -11.03 9.91 -4.96
C PRO A 86 -9.91 8.95 -5.36
N LEU A 87 -9.04 9.44 -6.25
CA LEU A 87 -7.73 8.87 -6.53
C LEU A 87 -6.73 9.54 -5.60
N ILE A 88 -6.15 8.76 -4.68
CA ILE A 88 -5.20 9.22 -3.67
C ILE A 88 -3.82 8.74 -4.10
N ASP A 89 -2.93 9.68 -4.42
CA ASP A 89 -1.58 9.36 -4.87
C ASP A 89 -0.58 9.46 -3.72
N VAL A 90 0.14 8.36 -3.48
CA VAL A 90 1.27 8.34 -2.54
C VAL A 90 2.44 7.63 -3.21
N THR A 91 3.56 8.32 -3.36
CA THR A 91 4.75 7.73 -3.98
C THR A 91 5.50 6.86 -2.99
N LEU A 92 5.42 5.54 -3.18
CA LEU A 92 6.25 4.59 -2.45
C LEU A 92 7.22 3.90 -3.42
N SER A 93 8.50 3.88 -3.08
CA SER A 93 9.51 3.13 -3.84
C SER A 93 9.50 1.66 -3.42
N SER A 94 9.60 0.74 -4.38
CA SER A 94 9.83 -0.67 -4.03
C SER A 94 11.30 -0.96 -3.71
N ARG A 95 12.22 -0.11 -4.19
CA ARG A 95 13.67 -0.36 -4.17
C ARG A 95 14.45 0.49 -3.19
N ARG A 96 13.91 1.67 -2.84
CA ARG A 96 14.55 2.61 -1.92
C ARG A 96 13.90 2.53 -0.56
N LEU A 97 14.67 2.76 0.50
CA LEU A 97 14.11 2.91 1.83
C LEU A 97 13.11 4.09 1.83
N PRO A 98 11.97 3.95 2.53
CA PRO A 98 10.92 4.96 2.49
C PRO A 98 11.26 6.14 3.39
N HIS A 99 10.91 7.35 2.93
CA HIS A 99 10.96 8.54 3.78
C HIS A 99 9.88 8.50 4.86
N ARG A 100 10.17 9.16 5.99
CA ARG A 100 9.18 9.44 7.04
C ARG A 100 7.90 10.04 6.46
N ALA A 101 8.03 11.07 5.63
CA ALA A 101 6.91 11.74 4.98
C ALA A 101 6.08 10.79 4.10
N ALA A 102 6.72 9.88 3.36
CA ALA A 102 6.01 8.91 2.53
C ALA A 102 5.23 7.90 3.38
N LEU A 103 5.80 7.42 4.49
CA LEU A 103 5.11 6.51 5.40
C LEU A 103 3.91 7.18 6.08
N LEU A 104 4.08 8.40 6.57
CA LEU A 104 2.99 9.20 7.15
C LEU A 104 1.89 9.50 6.12
N ALA A 105 2.24 9.75 4.86
CA ALA A 105 1.25 9.93 3.80
C ALA A 105 0.44 8.64 3.55
N VAL A 106 1.07 7.47 3.60
CA VAL A 106 0.36 6.18 3.48
C VAL A 106 -0.59 5.97 4.66
N THR A 107 -0.15 6.18 5.89
CA THR A 107 -1.01 5.98 7.07
C THR A 107 -2.14 7.00 7.12
N ALA A 108 -1.88 8.26 6.78
CA ALA A 108 -2.91 9.29 6.64
C ALA A 108 -3.95 8.94 5.56
N ALA A 109 -3.51 8.37 4.43
CA ALA A 109 -4.43 7.89 3.40
C ALA A 109 -5.34 6.78 3.94
N PHE A 110 -4.82 5.84 4.75
CA PHE A 110 -5.64 4.83 5.37
C PHE A 110 -6.63 5.39 6.41
N ALA A 111 -6.22 6.41 7.17
CA ALA A 111 -7.10 7.03 8.17
C ALA A 111 -8.26 7.81 7.54
N THR A 112 -8.04 8.43 6.37
CA THR A 112 -8.98 9.41 5.79
C THR A 112 -9.77 8.89 4.59
N ALA A 113 -9.28 7.85 3.89
CA ALA A 113 -9.91 7.41 2.66
C ALA A 113 -11.29 6.73 2.86
N PRO A 114 -12.27 7.02 1.98
CA PRO A 114 -13.54 6.29 1.94
C PRO A 114 -13.37 4.78 1.75
N ARG A 115 -14.09 3.98 2.56
CA ARG A 115 -14.06 2.50 2.53
C ARG A 115 -15.22 1.89 1.71
N PRO A 116 -15.14 0.70 1.11
CA PRO A 116 -13.94 -0.07 0.98
C PRO A 116 -12.95 0.67 0.07
N LEU A 117 -11.67 0.60 0.45
CA LEU A 117 -10.55 1.21 -0.26
C LEU A 117 -9.87 0.14 -1.10
N LEU A 118 -9.58 0.44 -2.37
CA LEU A 118 -8.65 -0.35 -3.17
C LEU A 118 -7.28 0.34 -3.14
N MET A 119 -6.22 -0.36 -2.76
CA MET A 119 -4.85 0.12 -2.98
C MET A 119 -4.17 -0.69 -4.08
N LYS A 120 -3.33 -0.04 -4.87
CA LYS A 120 -2.60 -0.71 -5.95
C LYS A 120 -1.16 -0.22 -6.07
N CYS A 121 -0.35 -1.06 -6.70
CA CYS A 121 0.96 -0.68 -7.21
C CYS A 121 1.15 -1.22 -8.63
N SER A 122 2.38 -1.54 -9.07
CA SER A 122 2.60 -2.18 -10.38
C SER A 122 2.14 -3.63 -10.40
N GLY A 123 2.76 -4.49 -9.59
CA GLY A 123 2.54 -5.95 -9.58
C GLY A 123 1.69 -6.46 -8.41
N GLY A 124 1.25 -5.59 -7.50
CA GLY A 124 0.39 -5.98 -6.39
C GLY A 124 1.05 -6.79 -5.28
N ALA A 125 2.37 -7.01 -5.35
CA ALA A 125 3.14 -7.79 -4.37
C ALA A 125 3.88 -6.89 -3.36
N ASP A 126 4.92 -6.17 -3.78
CA ASP A 126 5.86 -5.50 -2.88
C ASP A 126 5.23 -4.32 -2.11
N ARG A 127 4.98 -3.20 -2.81
CA ARG A 127 4.50 -1.95 -2.19
C ARG A 127 3.15 -2.09 -1.52
N THR A 128 2.23 -2.79 -2.18
CA THR A 128 0.91 -3.08 -1.62
C THR A 128 0.98 -4.05 -0.45
N GLY A 129 1.91 -5.00 -0.43
CA GLY A 129 2.09 -5.88 0.73
C GLY A 129 2.70 -5.16 1.92
N PHE A 130 3.69 -4.31 1.67
CA PHE A 130 4.25 -3.44 2.68
C PHE A 130 3.20 -2.48 3.25
N ALA A 131 2.46 -1.78 2.39
CA ALA A 131 1.40 -0.86 2.82
C ALA A 131 0.24 -1.58 3.54
N ALA A 132 -0.13 -2.80 3.12
CA ALA A 132 -1.09 -3.64 3.85
C ALA A 132 -0.61 -3.95 5.27
N GLY A 133 0.68 -4.22 5.44
CA GLY A 133 1.24 -4.43 6.77
C GLY A 133 1.22 -3.18 7.64
N LEU A 134 1.54 -2.01 7.08
CA LEU A 134 1.40 -0.74 7.81
C LEU A 134 -0.05 -0.49 8.25
N TYR A 135 -1.02 -0.76 7.38
CA TYR A 135 -2.44 -0.67 7.71
C TYR A 135 -2.81 -1.55 8.90
N LEU A 136 -2.38 -2.82 8.90
CA LEU A 136 -2.68 -3.77 9.96
C LEU A 136 -2.02 -3.38 11.29
N VAL A 137 -0.76 -2.94 11.27
CA VAL A 137 -0.08 -2.47 12.49
C VAL A 137 -0.64 -1.15 12.98
N GLY A 138 -1.04 -0.24 12.09
CA GLY A 138 -1.69 1.01 12.47
C GLY A 138 -3.03 0.79 13.17
N ARG A 139 -3.79 -0.23 12.74
CA ARG A 139 -5.08 -0.60 13.33
C ARG A 139 -4.94 -1.40 14.63
N ASP A 140 -4.08 -2.41 14.63
CA ASP A 140 -4.02 -3.45 15.68
C ASP A 140 -2.76 -3.33 16.57
N GLY A 141 -1.91 -2.32 16.37
CA GLY A 141 -0.65 -2.16 17.07
C GLY A 141 0.28 -3.36 16.90
N LEU A 142 1.01 -3.72 17.97
CA LEU A 142 1.89 -4.89 17.99
C LEU A 142 1.16 -6.20 17.64
N ALA A 143 -0.14 -6.31 17.96
CA ALA A 143 -0.92 -7.50 17.64
C ALA A 143 -1.14 -7.68 16.13
N GLY A 144 -1.03 -6.62 15.33
CA GLY A 144 -1.14 -6.66 13.87
C GLY A 144 0.11 -7.19 13.16
N LEU A 145 1.25 -7.25 13.83
CA LEU A 145 2.54 -7.60 13.22
C LEU A 145 2.58 -9.00 12.57
N PRO A 146 2.03 -10.07 13.16
CA PRO A 146 1.97 -11.38 12.49
C PRO A 146 1.20 -11.30 11.15
N ALA A 147 0.06 -10.62 11.13
CA ALA A 147 -0.73 -10.45 9.92
C ALA A 147 -0.01 -9.55 8.89
N ALA A 148 0.66 -8.50 9.35
CA ALA A 148 1.46 -7.61 8.53
C ALA A 148 2.60 -8.34 7.81
N ARG A 149 3.37 -9.15 8.54
CA ARG A 149 4.43 -9.99 7.93
C ARG A 149 3.86 -10.97 6.91
N ARG A 150 2.68 -11.54 7.16
CA ARG A 150 2.01 -12.43 6.20
C ARG A 150 1.68 -11.74 4.89
N GLN A 151 1.42 -10.43 4.86
CA GLN A 151 1.18 -9.68 3.61
C GLN A 151 2.39 -9.64 2.66
N LEU A 152 3.58 -10.02 3.14
CA LEU A 152 4.80 -10.20 2.36
C LEU A 152 5.15 -11.69 2.15
N SER A 153 4.17 -12.58 2.13
CA SER A 153 4.39 -14.01 1.85
C SER A 153 4.45 -14.31 0.35
N ALA A 154 5.24 -15.31 -0.02
CA ALA A 154 5.30 -15.81 -1.40
C ALA A 154 3.93 -16.35 -1.88
N TRP A 155 3.18 -17.04 -1.02
CA TRP A 155 1.81 -17.45 -1.31
C TRP A 155 0.85 -16.88 -0.24
N PRO A 156 -0.32 -16.32 -0.62
CA PRO A 156 -0.86 -16.17 -1.98
C PRO A 156 -0.44 -14.86 -2.68
N TYR A 157 0.47 -14.07 -2.08
CA TYR A 157 0.75 -12.70 -2.50
C TYR A 157 1.95 -12.54 -3.44
N LEU A 158 2.53 -13.64 -3.93
CA LEU A 158 3.65 -13.68 -4.89
C LEU A 158 4.78 -12.70 -4.58
N HIS A 159 5.05 -12.43 -3.30
CA HIS A 159 6.14 -11.55 -2.90
C HIS A 159 7.47 -12.32 -2.98
N LEU A 160 8.18 -12.09 -4.07
CA LEU A 160 9.48 -12.67 -4.38
C LEU A 160 10.50 -11.53 -4.58
N PRO A 161 11.01 -10.94 -3.48
CA PRO A 161 11.75 -9.69 -3.54
C PRO A 161 13.09 -9.87 -4.27
N GLN A 162 13.32 -9.01 -5.27
CA GLN A 162 14.62 -8.80 -5.89
C GLN A 162 15.60 -8.15 -4.90
N GLN A 163 16.89 -8.12 -5.24
CA GLN A 163 17.96 -7.61 -4.37
C GLN A 163 17.57 -6.35 -3.57
N HIS A 164 17.18 -5.27 -4.23
CA HIS A 164 16.87 -3.98 -3.57
C HIS A 164 15.46 -3.89 -2.94
N GLN A 165 14.69 -4.98 -2.93
CA GLN A 165 13.34 -5.03 -2.32
C GLN A 165 13.35 -5.79 -0.98
N LYS A 166 14.49 -6.34 -0.57
CA LYS A 166 14.62 -7.22 0.59
C LYS A 166 14.45 -6.51 1.94
N TRP A 167 14.42 -5.18 1.97
CA TRP A 167 14.21 -4.37 3.18
C TRP A 167 12.78 -4.41 3.73
N MET A 168 11.77 -4.71 2.90
CA MET A 168 10.36 -4.54 3.29
C MET A 168 9.93 -5.47 4.43
N ARG A 169 10.42 -6.72 4.44
CA ARG A 169 10.10 -7.66 5.51
C ARG A 169 10.83 -7.31 6.82
N PRO A 170 12.15 -7.05 6.81
CA PRO A 170 12.88 -6.57 7.98
C PRO A 170 12.35 -5.27 8.58
N PHE A 171 11.69 -4.41 7.79
CA PHE A 171 11.07 -3.19 8.33
C PHE A 171 10.09 -3.50 9.46
N PHE A 172 9.33 -4.60 9.39
CA PHE A 172 8.39 -4.96 10.45
C PHE A 172 9.09 -5.43 11.73
N ASP A 173 10.30 -5.98 11.61
CA ASP A 173 11.12 -6.34 12.77
C ASP A 173 11.72 -5.07 13.41
N TYR A 174 12.20 -4.13 12.59
CA TYR A 174 12.65 -2.82 13.06
C TYR A 174 11.53 -2.01 13.74
N LEU A 175 10.34 -2.01 13.14
CA LEU A 175 9.14 -1.41 13.71
C LEU A 175 8.76 -2.04 15.05
N GLU A 176 8.81 -3.38 15.16
CA GLU A 176 8.53 -4.07 16.41
C GLU A 176 9.50 -3.68 17.52
N GLU A 177 10.81 -3.66 17.23
CA GLU A 177 11.84 -3.19 18.17
C GLU A 177 11.54 -1.75 18.63
N GLY A 178 11.21 -0.87 17.68
CA GLY A 178 10.89 0.53 17.95
C GLY A 178 9.63 0.76 18.78
N LEU A 179 8.54 0.02 18.50
CA LEU A 179 7.30 0.11 19.27
C LEU A 179 7.45 -0.46 20.68
N ARG A 180 8.25 -1.52 20.87
CA ARG A 180 8.50 -2.11 22.20
C ARG A 180 9.46 -1.29 23.07
N ALA A 181 10.35 -0.50 22.47
CA ALA A 181 11.29 0.34 23.19
C ALA A 181 10.63 1.58 23.82
N GLY A 182 9.43 1.97 23.37
CA GLY A 182 8.69 3.08 23.94
C GLY A 182 8.09 2.75 25.32
N ALA A 183 8.01 3.75 26.20
CA ALA A 183 7.23 3.63 27.42
C ALA A 183 5.73 3.74 27.10
N GLY A 184 4.98 2.65 27.29
CA GLY A 184 3.52 2.60 27.08
C GLY A 184 3.09 2.15 25.67
N GLU A 185 1.78 2.18 25.42
CA GLU A 185 1.20 1.81 24.13
C GLU A 185 1.45 2.90 23.09
N ARG A 186 2.57 2.80 22.36
CA ARG A 186 2.90 3.73 21.27
C ARG A 186 2.22 3.30 19.97
N THR A 187 1.60 4.24 19.26
CA THR A 187 0.98 3.98 17.96
C THR A 187 2.02 3.99 16.84
N LEU A 188 1.68 3.36 15.70
CA LEU A 188 2.51 3.42 14.49
C LEU A 188 2.77 4.86 14.06
N ASP A 189 1.75 5.71 14.03
CA ASP A 189 1.87 7.09 13.56
C ASP A 189 2.79 7.92 14.46
N ALA A 190 2.70 7.75 15.79
CA ALA A 190 3.59 8.43 16.73
C ALA A 190 5.05 7.99 16.53
N TRP A 191 5.29 6.68 16.41
CA TRP A 191 6.63 6.16 16.15
C TRP A 191 7.21 6.62 14.81
N LEU A 192 6.40 6.64 13.76
CA LEU A 192 6.80 7.18 12.46
C LEU A 192 7.15 8.66 12.57
N ALA A 193 6.31 9.45 13.25
CA ALA A 193 6.46 10.89 13.37
C ALA A 193 7.66 11.30 14.21
N GLU A 194 8.07 10.50 15.19
CA GLU A 194 9.08 10.88 16.18
C GLU A 194 10.40 10.14 15.94
N ASP A 195 10.39 8.81 15.80
CA ASP A 195 11.62 7.99 15.82
C ASP A 195 12.01 7.40 14.48
N TYR A 196 11.09 7.20 13.53
CA TYR A 196 11.46 6.59 12.26
C TYR A 196 12.38 7.52 11.45
N ASP A 197 13.62 7.10 11.24
CA ASP A 197 14.58 7.78 10.38
C ASP A 197 15.15 6.78 9.37
N PRO A 198 15.17 7.10 8.06
CA PRO A 198 15.66 6.18 7.06
C PRO A 198 17.17 5.87 7.20
N GLY A 199 17.97 6.79 7.75
CA GLY A 199 19.38 6.55 8.06
C GLY A 199 19.55 5.55 9.19
N ARG A 200 18.83 5.74 10.30
CA ARG A 200 18.81 4.75 11.40
C ARG A 200 18.34 3.36 10.94
N PHE A 201 17.35 3.31 10.05
CA PHE A 201 16.91 2.03 9.49
C PHE A 201 17.97 1.41 8.57
N ALA A 202 18.67 2.21 7.77
CA ALA A 202 19.80 1.76 6.96
C ALA A 202 20.92 1.17 7.84
N ASP A 203 21.29 1.85 8.92
CA ASP A 203 22.30 1.36 9.87
C ASP A 203 21.85 0.06 10.53
N TRP A 204 20.57 -0.02 10.93
CA TRP A 204 19.98 -1.22 11.51
C TRP A 204 20.02 -2.42 10.56
N LEU A 205 19.76 -2.20 9.26
CA LEU A 205 19.86 -3.23 8.21
C LEU A 205 21.32 -3.66 8.01
N THR A 206 22.24 -2.70 7.94
CA THR A 206 23.67 -2.96 7.76
C THR A 206 24.24 -3.79 8.91
N ALA A 207 23.91 -3.44 10.15
CA ALA A 207 24.31 -4.19 11.35
C ALA A 207 23.82 -5.66 11.35
N ARG A 208 22.81 -5.98 10.54
CA ARG A 208 22.23 -7.32 10.38
C ARG A 208 22.64 -8.01 9.06
N GLY A 209 23.63 -7.47 8.35
CA GLY A 209 24.13 -8.05 7.11
C GLY A 209 23.20 -7.87 5.90
N LEU A 210 22.31 -6.87 5.93
CA LEU A 210 21.29 -6.62 4.91
C LEU A 210 21.59 -5.40 4.02
N ALA A 211 22.81 -4.86 4.05
CA ALA A 211 23.20 -3.64 3.32
C ALA A 211 22.91 -3.68 1.81
N GLY A 212 23.12 -4.83 1.15
CA GLY A 212 22.83 -4.98 -0.29
C GLY A 212 21.33 -5.14 -0.63
N GLY A 213 20.45 -5.12 0.37
CA GLY A 213 19.02 -5.42 0.26
C GLY A 213 18.12 -4.24 -0.15
N TRP A 214 18.71 -3.06 -0.37
CA TRP A 214 17.99 -1.80 -0.55
C TRP A 214 18.83 -0.78 -1.31
N LYS A 215 18.20 0.32 -1.72
CA LYS A 215 18.86 1.54 -2.17
C LYS A 215 18.59 2.67 -1.20
N PRO A 216 19.53 3.62 -1.03
CA PRO A 216 19.28 4.79 -0.20
C PRO A 216 18.03 5.55 -0.69
N PRO A 217 17.38 6.33 0.18
CA PRO A 217 16.47 7.38 -0.23
C PRO A 217 17.12 8.30 -1.29
N ALA A 218 16.31 9.00 -2.09
CA ALA A 218 16.82 9.70 -3.28
C ALA A 218 17.75 10.89 -2.96
N ASP A 219 17.64 11.42 -1.76
CA ASP A 219 18.31 12.57 -1.16
C ASP A 219 19.37 12.17 -0.10
N LEU A 220 19.52 10.88 0.21
CA LEU A 220 20.60 10.38 1.06
C LEU A 220 21.78 9.88 0.21
N PRO A 221 23.03 10.14 0.64
CA PRO A 221 24.21 9.65 -0.06
C PRO A 221 24.21 8.11 -0.14
N ASP A 222 24.75 7.57 -1.22
CA ASP A 222 24.91 6.13 -1.37
C ASP A 222 26.04 5.65 -0.46
N PRO A 223 25.77 4.78 0.54
CA PRO A 223 26.81 4.30 1.45
C PRO A 223 27.88 3.43 0.76
N GLY A 224 27.70 3.10 -0.53
CA GLY A 224 28.67 2.35 -1.34
C GLY A 224 29.24 3.11 -2.54
N ALA A 225 29.12 4.45 -2.59
CA ALA A 225 29.78 5.30 -3.59
C ALA A 225 31.16 5.78 -3.12
#